data_AF-A0A7W8C264-F1
#
_entry.id   AF-A0A7W8C264-F1
#
_cell.length_a   1.000
_cell.length_b   1.000
_cell.length_c   1.000
_cell.angle_alpha   90.00
_cell.angle_beta   90.00
_cell.angle_gamma   90.00
#
_symmetry.space_group_name_H-M   'P 1'
#
loop_
_entity.id
_entity.type
_entity.pdbx_description
1 polymer ?
#
loop_
_entity_poly.entity_id
_entity_poly.type
_entity_poly.pdbx_seq_one_letter_code
_entity_poly.pdbx_strand_id
1 'polypeptide(L)'
;MFRFVATANTNGAGDDTGLYQGTQRQNLAWLDRFTICEVGYPDATVEKKLLSQRFSSLPETLCATMVDYANEVRKLFMGEASTGNLTNTIEVTFSTRSLLRWGDLTVRFQPLAHQGIQPVTYALDRALAYRASRETRAMLHELAQRMFAQQVEAETLKTETTEAETLQGEQALRFMRSHLRNTPTVAPRVHLEVVHTLSGKKQSGKFWIGEARPEGLMLHWGKPDTAGQQHVISAENCAGNNSVLELEARAAKKLTEGYFLNTTKSSF
;
A
#
# COMPACT_ATOMS: atom_id res chain seq x y z
N MET A 1 6.86 30.58 -31.41
CA MET A 1 6.69 29.36 -32.23
C MET A 1 5.41 28.67 -31.77
N PHE A 2 4.44 28.44 -32.67
CA PHE A 2 3.19 27.74 -32.39
C PHE A 2 3.38 26.23 -32.61
N ARG A 3 2.73 25.39 -31.79
CA ARG A 3 2.74 23.92 -31.92
C ARG A 3 1.31 23.41 -31.80
N PHE A 4 0.96 22.41 -32.60
CA PHE A 4 -0.32 21.74 -32.58
C PHE A 4 -0.12 20.26 -32.26
N VAL A 5 -0.88 19.74 -31.29
CA VAL A 5 -0.82 18.34 -30.85
C VAL A 5 -2.24 17.80 -30.77
N ALA A 6 -2.46 16.59 -31.29
CA ALA A 6 -3.72 15.89 -31.23
C ALA A 6 -3.50 14.46 -30.73
N THR A 7 -4.51 13.88 -30.06
CA THR A 7 -4.49 12.51 -29.56
C THR A 7 -5.64 11.72 -30.16
N ALA A 8 -5.40 10.48 -30.55
CA ALA A 8 -6.41 9.55 -31.01
C ALA A 8 -6.17 8.17 -30.41
N ASN A 9 -7.22 7.36 -30.28
CA ASN A 9 -7.12 5.99 -29.78
C ASN A 9 -6.70 4.99 -30.86
N THR A 10 -6.76 5.38 -32.13
CA THR A 10 -6.33 4.57 -33.28
C THR A 10 -5.43 5.38 -34.20
N ASN A 11 -4.82 4.72 -35.17
CA ASN A 11 -3.99 5.34 -36.20
C ASN A 11 -4.78 6.15 -37.25
N GLY A 12 -6.10 6.34 -37.06
CA GLY A 12 -6.97 7.07 -37.97
C GLY A 12 -7.52 6.24 -39.15
N ALA A 13 -7.13 4.96 -39.30
CA ALA A 13 -7.69 4.06 -40.30
C ALA A 13 -9.06 3.45 -39.91
N GLY A 14 -9.63 3.89 -38.80
CA GLY A 14 -10.80 3.29 -38.16
C GLY A 14 -10.38 2.35 -37.02
N ASP A 15 -11.23 1.38 -36.71
CA ASP A 15 -10.94 0.31 -35.77
C ASP A 15 -11.41 -1.03 -36.34
N ASP A 16 -10.48 -1.86 -36.79
CA ASP A 16 -10.77 -3.19 -37.33
C ASP A 16 -10.94 -4.24 -36.21
N THR A 17 -10.60 -3.91 -34.96
CA THR A 17 -10.73 -4.82 -33.80
C THR A 17 -12.14 -4.80 -33.18
N GLY A 18 -12.90 -3.72 -33.41
CA GLY A 18 -14.21 -3.49 -32.82
C GLY A 18 -14.17 -3.06 -31.34
N LEU A 19 -12.99 -2.91 -30.74
CA LEU A 19 -12.76 -2.53 -29.34
C LEU A 19 -13.03 -1.05 -29.06
N TYR A 20 -12.91 -0.19 -30.07
CA TYR A 20 -13.06 1.27 -30.00
C TYR A 20 -14.29 1.74 -30.76
N GLN A 21 -15.46 1.32 -30.29
CA GLN A 21 -16.74 1.72 -30.88
C GLN A 21 -16.88 3.25 -30.97
N GLY A 22 -17.31 3.73 -32.13
CA GLY A 22 -17.46 5.15 -32.43
C GLY A 22 -16.24 5.80 -33.09
N THR A 23 -15.13 5.07 -33.24
CA THR A 23 -13.97 5.58 -33.99
C THR A 23 -14.26 5.62 -35.49
N GLN A 24 -14.09 6.79 -36.10
CA GLN A 24 -14.29 6.99 -37.55
C GLN A 24 -12.95 7.08 -38.28
N ARG A 25 -12.95 6.62 -39.53
CA ARG A 25 -11.83 6.83 -40.46
C ARG A 25 -11.56 8.32 -40.64
N GLN A 26 -10.30 8.70 -40.52
CA GLN A 26 -9.83 10.07 -40.69
C GLN A 26 -9.34 10.30 -42.13
N ASN A 27 -9.32 11.56 -42.55
CA ASN A 27 -8.81 11.94 -43.87
C ASN A 27 -7.30 11.72 -43.95
N LEU A 28 -6.82 11.00 -44.97
CA LEU A 28 -5.39 10.71 -45.17
C LEU A 28 -4.54 11.99 -45.32
N ALA A 29 -5.03 12.99 -46.05
CA ALA A 29 -4.32 14.26 -46.18
C ALA A 29 -4.22 15.00 -44.84
N TRP A 30 -5.17 14.81 -43.94
CA TRP A 30 -5.09 15.33 -42.57
C TRP A 30 -4.01 14.62 -41.77
N LEU A 31 -3.97 13.28 -41.79
CA LEU A 31 -2.99 12.48 -41.06
C LEU A 31 -1.55 12.74 -41.52
N ASP A 32 -1.32 12.99 -42.80
CA ASP A 32 0.01 13.29 -43.38
C ASP A 32 0.66 14.56 -42.82
N ARG A 33 -0.12 15.43 -42.16
CA ARG A 33 0.37 16.66 -41.51
C ARG A 33 0.94 16.43 -40.10
N PHE A 34 0.80 15.22 -39.56
CA PHE A 34 1.24 14.87 -38.21
C PHE A 34 2.42 13.91 -38.24
N THR A 35 3.35 14.11 -37.31
CA THR A 35 4.22 13.02 -36.86
C THR A 35 3.44 12.16 -35.88
N ILE A 36 3.18 10.91 -36.23
CA ILE A 36 2.43 9.96 -35.39
C ILE A 36 3.38 9.33 -34.37
N CYS A 37 2.97 9.31 -33.11
CA CYS A 37 3.64 8.56 -32.06
C CYS A 37 2.65 7.56 -31.45
N GLU A 38 3.01 6.29 -31.47
CA GLU A 38 2.24 5.26 -30.77
C GLU A 38 2.52 5.35 -29.27
N VAL A 39 1.46 5.29 -28.47
CA VAL A 39 1.55 5.38 -27.01
C VAL A 39 0.80 4.21 -26.41
N GLY A 40 1.56 3.19 -25.98
CA GLY A 40 1.04 2.09 -25.18
C GLY A 40 0.84 2.48 -23.71
N TYR A 41 0.42 1.52 -22.90
CA TYR A 41 0.46 1.68 -21.45
C TYR A 41 1.91 1.82 -20.97
N PRO A 42 2.17 2.59 -19.89
CA PRO A 42 3.51 2.67 -19.32
C PRO A 42 4.00 1.30 -18.88
N ASP A 43 5.32 1.14 -18.83
CA ASP A 43 5.94 -0.07 -18.28
C ASP A 43 5.48 -0.32 -16.84
N ALA A 44 5.39 -1.60 -16.45
CA ALA A 44 4.95 -1.99 -15.12
C ALA A 44 5.76 -1.32 -14.00
N THR A 45 7.06 -1.13 -14.19
CA THR A 45 7.92 -0.43 -13.21
C THR A 45 7.52 1.04 -13.02
N VAL A 46 7.09 1.70 -14.09
CA VAL A 46 6.62 3.09 -14.06
C VAL A 46 5.27 3.19 -13.35
N GLU A 47 4.33 2.29 -13.65
CA GLU A 47 3.02 2.28 -12.98
C GLU A 47 3.14 1.91 -11.48
N LYS A 48 4.05 0.98 -11.11
CA LYS A 48 4.35 0.65 -9.72
C LYS A 48 4.87 1.87 -8.96
N LYS A 49 5.83 2.60 -9.55
CA LYS A 49 6.37 3.85 -8.98
C LYS A 49 5.29 4.93 -8.87
N LEU A 50 4.41 5.05 -9.87
CA LEU A 50 3.34 6.02 -9.86
C LEU A 50 2.34 5.76 -8.72
N LEU A 51 1.97 4.49 -8.50
CA LEU A 51 1.11 4.09 -7.40
C LEU A 51 1.77 4.35 -6.04
N SER A 52 3.02 3.93 -5.84
CA SER A 52 3.70 4.09 -4.55
C SER A 52 3.94 5.56 -4.20
N GLN A 53 4.21 6.42 -5.19
CA GLN A 53 4.34 7.86 -4.99
C GLN A 53 3.01 8.53 -4.64
N ARG A 54 1.92 8.14 -5.30
CA ARG A 54 0.61 8.78 -5.06
C ARG A 54 -0.07 8.25 -3.80
N PHE A 55 0.11 6.97 -3.49
CA PHE A 55 -0.56 6.27 -2.40
C PHE A 55 0.47 5.64 -1.46
N SER A 56 1.19 6.47 -0.70
CA SER A 56 2.25 6.02 0.23
C SER A 56 1.76 5.10 1.35
N SER A 57 0.44 5.03 1.58
CA SER A 57 -0.19 4.12 2.55
C SER A 57 -0.41 2.71 1.99
N LEU A 58 -0.32 2.50 0.67
CA LEU A 58 -0.46 1.17 0.09
C LEU A 58 0.88 0.43 0.13
N PRO A 59 0.89 -0.86 0.54
CA PRO A 59 2.09 -1.68 0.45
C PRO A 59 2.61 -1.78 -0.99
N GLU A 60 3.94 -1.84 -1.14
CA GLU A 60 4.57 -1.97 -2.47
C GLU A 60 4.21 -3.30 -3.16
N THR A 61 4.07 -4.38 -2.36
CA THR A 61 3.60 -5.69 -2.82
C THR A 61 2.20 -5.63 -3.41
N LEU A 62 1.30 -4.88 -2.77
CA LEU A 62 -0.06 -4.67 -3.25
C LEU A 62 -0.06 -3.84 -4.53
N CYS A 63 0.72 -2.75 -4.58
CA CYS A 63 0.88 -1.93 -5.79
C CYS A 63 1.39 -2.77 -6.96
N ALA A 64 2.34 -3.68 -6.72
CA ALA A 64 2.85 -4.58 -7.74
C ALA A 64 1.75 -5.48 -8.30
N THR A 65 0.97 -6.14 -7.43
CA THR A 65 -0.14 -7.01 -7.86
C THR A 65 -1.26 -6.26 -8.55
N MET A 66 -1.57 -5.02 -8.14
CA MET A 66 -2.56 -4.19 -8.85
C MET A 66 -2.13 -3.87 -10.29
N VAL A 67 -0.84 -3.63 -10.51
CA VAL A 67 -0.28 -3.40 -11.86
C VAL A 67 -0.29 -4.68 -12.67
N ASP A 68 0.13 -5.81 -12.07
CA ASP A 68 0.13 -7.10 -12.74
C ASP A 68 -1.31 -7.51 -13.13
N TYR A 69 -2.28 -7.27 -12.24
CA TYR A 69 -3.72 -7.47 -12.52
C TYR A 69 -4.20 -6.60 -13.68
N ALA A 70 -3.84 -5.30 -13.69
CA ALA A 70 -4.20 -4.41 -14.78
C ALA A 70 -3.64 -4.90 -16.12
N ASN A 71 -2.42 -5.44 -16.14
CA ASN A 71 -1.80 -6.01 -17.33
C ASN A 71 -2.51 -7.27 -17.82
N GLU A 72 -2.94 -8.17 -16.92
CA GLU A 72 -3.75 -9.32 -17.32
C GLU A 72 -5.09 -8.90 -17.93
N VAL A 73 -5.77 -7.92 -17.34
CA VAL A 73 -7.02 -7.36 -17.91
C VAL A 73 -6.78 -6.72 -19.29
N ARG A 74 -5.65 -6.04 -19.50
CA ARG A 74 -5.29 -5.47 -20.82
C ARG A 74 -5.07 -6.54 -21.87
N LYS A 75 -4.39 -7.65 -21.53
CA LYS A 75 -4.22 -8.81 -22.44
C LYS A 75 -5.56 -9.43 -22.83
N LEU A 76 -6.46 -9.59 -21.85
CA LEU A 76 -7.81 -10.09 -22.08
C LEU A 76 -8.62 -9.15 -22.97
N PHE A 77 -8.47 -7.84 -22.82
CA PHE A 77 -9.12 -6.85 -23.68
C PHE A 77 -8.59 -6.90 -25.13
N MET A 78 -7.29 -7.09 -25.32
CA MET A 78 -6.68 -7.21 -26.66
C MET A 78 -6.91 -8.58 -27.31
N GLY A 79 -7.52 -9.55 -26.61
CA GLY A 79 -7.70 -10.91 -27.12
C GLY A 79 -6.40 -11.71 -27.22
N GLU A 80 -5.34 -11.27 -26.54
CA GLU A 80 -3.99 -11.87 -26.61
C GLU A 80 -3.84 -13.12 -25.73
N ALA A 81 -4.91 -13.57 -25.07
CA ALA A 81 -4.92 -14.74 -24.20
C ALA A 81 -4.76 -16.05 -24.99
N SER A 82 -3.51 -16.33 -25.36
CA SER A 82 -3.06 -17.58 -25.97
C SER A 82 -2.73 -18.58 -24.86
N THR A 83 -3.27 -19.80 -24.95
CA THR A 83 -2.92 -21.00 -24.16
C THR A 83 -3.68 -21.27 -22.85
N GLY A 84 -5.02 -21.25 -22.89
CA GLY A 84 -5.81 -21.98 -21.88
C GLY A 84 -7.26 -21.51 -21.76
N ASN A 85 -8.19 -22.24 -22.37
CA ASN A 85 -9.65 -22.32 -22.13
C ASN A 85 -10.48 -21.04 -21.87
N LEU A 86 -9.91 -19.84 -21.94
CA LEU A 86 -10.57 -18.55 -21.74
C LEU A 86 -10.48 -17.77 -23.04
N THR A 87 -11.28 -18.17 -24.03
CA THR A 87 -11.47 -17.50 -25.32
C THR A 87 -12.22 -16.18 -25.21
N ASN A 88 -12.28 -15.55 -24.03
CA ASN A 88 -13.19 -14.45 -23.76
C ASN A 88 -12.44 -13.12 -23.80
N THR A 89 -12.40 -12.51 -24.98
CA THR A 89 -12.14 -11.08 -25.10
C THR A 89 -13.15 -10.33 -24.24
N ILE A 90 -12.66 -9.44 -23.38
CA ILE A 90 -13.53 -8.62 -22.52
C ILE A 90 -13.77 -7.25 -23.14
N GLU A 91 -14.93 -6.67 -22.87
CA GLU A 91 -15.37 -5.39 -23.42
C GLU A 91 -14.84 -4.16 -22.65
N VAL A 92 -14.20 -4.37 -21.50
CA VAL A 92 -13.64 -3.29 -20.68
C VAL A 92 -12.13 -3.38 -20.60
N THR A 93 -11.46 -2.23 -20.73
CA THR A 93 -10.01 -2.11 -20.59
C THR A 93 -9.58 -1.48 -19.27
N PHE A 94 -8.37 -1.81 -18.82
CA PHE A 94 -7.79 -1.32 -17.57
C PHE A 94 -6.77 -0.20 -17.82
N SER A 95 -7.26 1.02 -18.10
CA SER A 95 -6.37 2.18 -18.28
C SER A 95 -5.58 2.53 -17.00
N THR A 96 -4.43 3.19 -17.15
CA THR A 96 -3.66 3.75 -16.01
C THR A 96 -4.52 4.70 -15.16
N ARG A 97 -5.47 5.42 -15.77
CA ARG A 97 -6.45 6.24 -15.03
C ARG A 97 -7.36 5.38 -14.14
N SER A 98 -7.84 4.25 -14.66
CA SER A 98 -8.64 3.29 -13.89
C SER A 98 -7.82 2.69 -12.74
N LEU A 99 -6.54 2.40 -12.97
CA LEU A 99 -5.61 1.92 -11.94
C LEU A 99 -5.39 2.93 -10.81
N LEU A 100 -5.15 4.19 -11.15
CA LEU A 100 -5.03 5.24 -10.13
C LEU A 100 -6.34 5.45 -9.38
N ARG A 101 -7.48 5.44 -10.08
CA ARG A 101 -8.80 5.49 -9.44
C ARG A 101 -9.01 4.30 -8.49
N TRP A 102 -8.59 3.11 -8.89
CA TRP A 102 -8.70 1.91 -8.07
C TRP A 102 -7.87 2.05 -6.80
N GLY A 103 -6.60 2.46 -6.90
CA GLY A 103 -5.73 2.74 -5.74
C GLY A 103 -6.33 3.78 -4.79
N ASP A 104 -6.86 4.88 -5.32
CA ASP A 104 -7.49 5.93 -4.51
C ASP A 104 -8.71 5.41 -3.74
N LEU A 105 -9.56 4.62 -4.40
CA LEU A 105 -10.72 3.99 -3.77
C LEU A 105 -10.32 2.93 -2.75
N THR A 106 -9.28 2.13 -3.02
CA THR A 106 -8.76 1.14 -2.07
C THR A 106 -8.31 1.81 -0.78
N VAL A 107 -7.59 2.94 -0.85
CA VAL A 107 -7.19 3.72 0.33
C VAL A 107 -8.42 4.26 1.07
N ARG A 108 -9.37 4.87 0.35
CA ARG A 108 -10.59 5.44 0.97
C ARG A 108 -11.44 4.39 1.67
N PHE A 109 -11.48 3.17 1.15
CA PHE A 109 -12.29 2.08 1.70
C PHE A 109 -11.55 1.19 2.70
N GLN A 110 -10.31 1.53 3.08
CA GLN A 110 -9.58 0.81 4.14
C GLN A 110 -10.40 0.61 5.44
N PRO A 111 -11.18 1.60 5.94
CA PRO A 111 -11.97 1.41 7.16
C PRO A 111 -13.00 0.27 7.08
N LEU A 112 -13.45 -0.12 5.88
CA LEU A 112 -14.40 -1.22 5.69
C LEU A 112 -13.80 -2.60 6.00
N ALA A 113 -12.46 -2.70 6.08
CA ALA A 113 -11.78 -3.93 6.47
C ALA A 113 -12.22 -4.42 7.87
N HIS A 114 -12.53 -3.50 8.80
CA HIS A 114 -13.03 -3.83 10.13
C HIS A 114 -14.41 -4.53 10.10
N GLN A 115 -15.15 -4.40 9.00
CA GLN A 115 -16.44 -5.04 8.78
C GLN A 115 -16.31 -6.35 7.97
N GLY A 116 -15.08 -6.82 7.73
CA GLY A 116 -14.80 -8.02 6.93
C GLY A 116 -14.91 -7.81 5.42
N ILE A 117 -15.04 -6.57 4.94
CA ILE A 117 -15.11 -6.26 3.51
C ILE A 117 -13.70 -5.98 2.99
N GLN A 118 -13.25 -6.75 2.00
CA GLN A 118 -11.94 -6.54 1.37
C GLN A 118 -11.92 -5.24 0.55
N PRO A 119 -11.13 -4.21 0.94
CA PRO A 119 -11.17 -2.90 0.29
C PRO A 119 -10.75 -2.93 -1.19
N VAL A 120 -9.79 -3.79 -1.54
CA VAL A 120 -9.28 -3.96 -2.91
C VAL A 120 -10.39 -4.40 -3.86
N THR A 121 -11.09 -5.48 -3.51
CA THR A 121 -12.20 -6.06 -4.30
C THR A 121 -13.41 -5.14 -4.33
N TYR A 122 -13.74 -4.50 -3.21
CA TYR A 122 -14.84 -3.53 -3.13
C TYR A 122 -14.59 -2.28 -3.98
N ALA A 123 -13.34 -1.85 -4.06
CA ALA A 123 -12.91 -0.74 -4.90
C ALA A 123 -12.89 -1.11 -6.39
N LEU A 124 -12.57 -2.36 -6.75
CA LEU A 124 -12.50 -2.84 -8.13
C LEU A 124 -13.85 -2.67 -8.85
N ASP A 125 -14.94 -3.03 -8.18
CA ASP A 125 -16.31 -2.86 -8.70
C ASP A 125 -16.58 -1.40 -9.10
N ARG A 126 -16.23 -0.47 -8.21
CA ARG A 126 -16.43 0.97 -8.40
C ARG A 126 -15.44 1.60 -9.38
N ALA A 127 -14.26 1.03 -9.51
CA ALA A 127 -13.21 1.53 -10.39
C ALA A 127 -13.41 1.08 -11.83
N LEU A 128 -13.88 -0.15 -12.05
CA LEU A 128 -14.02 -0.76 -13.37
C LEU A 128 -15.26 -1.66 -13.51
N ALA A 129 -15.46 -2.62 -12.59
CA ALA A 129 -16.30 -3.78 -12.90
C ALA A 129 -17.79 -3.47 -13.06
N TYR A 130 -18.33 -2.41 -12.45
CA TYR A 130 -19.71 -1.97 -12.69
C TYR A 130 -19.98 -1.45 -14.11
N ARG A 131 -18.94 -1.17 -14.90
CA ARG A 131 -19.08 -0.81 -16.32
C ARG A 131 -19.08 -2.03 -17.25
N ALA A 132 -18.76 -3.21 -16.72
CA ALA A 132 -18.73 -4.44 -17.47
C ALA A 132 -20.09 -5.16 -17.43
N SER A 133 -20.31 -6.04 -18.40
CA SER A 133 -21.31 -7.08 -18.40
C SER A 133 -21.17 -7.98 -17.18
N ARG A 134 -22.21 -8.76 -16.89
CA ARG A 134 -22.25 -9.64 -15.73
C ARG A 134 -21.18 -10.73 -15.83
N GLU A 135 -20.96 -11.24 -17.03
CA GLU A 135 -20.01 -12.29 -17.38
C GLU A 135 -18.58 -11.79 -17.18
N THR A 136 -18.25 -10.64 -17.78
CA THR A 136 -16.93 -10.02 -17.63
C THR A 136 -16.67 -9.61 -16.19
N ARG A 137 -17.67 -9.09 -15.48
CA ARG A 137 -17.54 -8.77 -14.06
C ARG A 137 -17.22 -10.00 -13.22
N ALA A 138 -17.91 -11.13 -13.44
CA ALA A 138 -17.61 -12.37 -12.73
C ALA A 138 -16.17 -12.82 -13.00
N MET A 139 -15.71 -12.75 -14.25
CA MET A 139 -14.35 -13.10 -14.63
C MET A 139 -13.29 -12.17 -14.01
N LEU A 140 -13.54 -10.86 -13.96
CA LEU A 140 -12.67 -9.90 -13.26
C LEU A 140 -12.52 -10.24 -11.77
N HIS A 141 -13.60 -10.69 -11.12
CA HIS A 141 -13.59 -11.12 -9.72
C HIS A 141 -12.87 -12.46 -9.53
N GLU A 142 -13.05 -13.43 -10.42
CA GLU A 142 -12.27 -14.69 -10.38
C GLU A 142 -10.78 -14.43 -10.53
N LEU A 143 -10.39 -13.56 -11.47
CA LEU A 143 -9.00 -13.15 -11.65
C LEU A 143 -8.46 -12.46 -10.39
N ALA A 144 -9.25 -11.56 -9.79
CA ALA A 144 -8.84 -10.86 -8.58
C ALA A 144 -8.68 -11.84 -7.41
N GLN A 145 -9.60 -12.78 -7.24
CA GLN A 145 -9.49 -13.81 -6.21
C GLN A 145 -8.21 -14.62 -6.36
N ARG A 146 -7.85 -15.06 -7.57
CA ARG A 146 -6.61 -15.82 -7.82
C ARG A 146 -5.36 -15.02 -7.48
N MET A 147 -5.29 -13.75 -7.90
CA MET A 147 -4.08 -12.93 -7.73
C MET A 147 -3.91 -12.37 -6.31
N PHE A 148 -5.01 -11.96 -5.66
CA PHE A 148 -4.95 -11.36 -4.32
C PHE A 148 -5.07 -12.37 -3.18
N ALA A 149 -5.69 -13.56 -3.37
CA ALA A 149 -5.70 -14.60 -2.34
C ALA A 149 -4.30 -15.21 -2.14
N GLN A 150 -3.53 -15.37 -3.21
CA GLN A 150 -2.13 -15.82 -3.14
C GLN A 150 -1.25 -14.91 -2.27
N GLN A 151 -1.56 -13.61 -2.19
CA GLN A 151 -0.84 -12.70 -1.30
C GLN A 151 -1.26 -12.85 0.15
N VAL A 152 -2.56 -13.02 0.43
CA VAL A 152 -3.03 -13.27 1.80
C VAL A 152 -2.41 -14.57 2.32
N GLU A 153 -2.39 -15.63 1.52
CA GLU A 153 -1.75 -16.90 1.88
C GLU A 153 -0.23 -16.74 2.07
N ALA A 154 0.47 -16.07 1.15
CA ALA A 154 1.92 -15.84 1.27
C ALA A 154 2.30 -14.89 2.42
N GLU A 155 1.44 -13.95 2.80
CA GLU A 155 1.59 -13.12 3.99
C GLU A 155 1.29 -13.95 5.24
N THR A 156 0.20 -14.74 5.29
CA THR A 156 -0.11 -15.61 6.44
C THR A 156 0.94 -16.70 6.70
N LEU A 157 1.53 -17.28 5.65
CA LEU A 157 2.64 -18.24 5.75
C LEU A 157 3.94 -17.58 6.24
N LYS A 158 4.14 -16.29 5.94
CA LYS A 158 5.22 -15.49 6.55
C LYS A 158 4.88 -15.15 8.00
N THR A 159 3.64 -14.83 8.32
CA THR A 159 3.20 -14.49 9.69
C THR A 159 3.28 -15.69 10.64
N GLU A 160 3.04 -16.91 10.17
CA GLU A 160 3.19 -18.13 10.99
C GLU A 160 4.65 -18.55 11.23
N THR A 161 5.60 -18.06 10.42
CA THR A 161 7.03 -18.40 10.54
C THR A 161 7.91 -17.27 11.08
N THR A 162 7.36 -16.08 11.30
CA THR A 162 8.14 -14.92 11.80
C THR A 162 7.88 -14.69 13.28
N GLU A 163 8.84 -15.09 14.12
CA GLU A 163 8.96 -14.62 15.50
C GLU A 163 8.90 -13.08 15.53
N ALA A 164 7.98 -12.52 16.34
CA ALA A 164 7.86 -11.11 16.73
C ALA A 164 8.34 -10.07 15.69
N GLU A 165 7.44 -9.49 14.89
CA GLU A 165 7.76 -8.34 14.02
C GLU A 165 8.36 -7.18 14.84
N THR A 166 9.67 -7.04 14.74
CA THR A 166 10.44 -5.97 15.35
C THR A 166 10.79 -4.98 14.24
N LEU A 167 10.20 -3.78 14.29
CA LEU A 167 10.48 -2.72 13.31
C LEU A 167 11.75 -1.97 13.69
N GLN A 168 12.60 -1.64 12.72
CA GLN A 168 13.87 -0.93 12.94
C GLN A 168 13.98 0.38 12.14
N GLY A 169 14.79 1.31 12.65
CA GLY A 169 15.20 2.53 11.92
C GLY A 169 14.04 3.43 11.47
N GLU A 170 14.12 3.95 10.24
CA GLU A 170 13.13 4.88 9.70
C GLU A 170 11.73 4.26 9.57
N GLN A 171 11.63 2.96 9.32
CA GLN A 171 10.33 2.27 9.22
C GLN A 171 9.61 2.28 10.56
N ALA A 172 10.32 1.99 11.66
CA ALA A 172 9.79 2.08 13.02
C ALA A 172 9.36 3.51 13.37
N LEU A 173 10.16 4.51 12.98
CA LEU A 173 9.84 5.93 13.23
C LEU A 173 8.57 6.37 12.50
N ARG A 174 8.44 6.03 11.21
CA ARG A 174 7.24 6.39 10.43
C ARG A 174 6.00 5.71 10.98
N PHE A 175 6.10 4.41 11.27
CA PHE A 175 5.01 3.63 11.85
C PHE A 175 4.57 4.20 13.20
N MET A 176 5.51 4.44 14.12
CA MET A 176 5.22 4.98 15.46
C MET A 176 4.55 6.36 15.37
N ARG A 177 5.08 7.27 14.54
CA ARG A 177 4.53 8.63 14.38
C ARG A 177 3.13 8.64 13.78
N SER A 178 2.86 7.78 12.79
CA SER A 178 1.55 7.72 12.17
C SER A 178 0.49 7.18 13.14
N HIS A 179 0.85 6.25 14.02
CA HIS A 179 -0.08 5.65 14.96
C HIS A 179 -0.33 6.56 16.18
N LEU A 180 0.72 7.09 16.83
CA LEU A 180 0.57 7.97 18.00
C LEU A 180 -0.25 9.25 17.73
N ARG A 181 -0.25 9.75 16.50
CA ARG A 181 -0.98 10.99 16.13
C ARG A 181 -2.45 10.75 15.78
N ASN A 182 -2.82 9.51 15.50
CA ASN A 182 -4.15 9.16 14.99
C ASN A 182 -4.96 8.30 15.97
N THR A 183 -4.43 7.97 17.15
CA THR A 183 -5.10 7.05 18.07
C THR A 183 -6.06 7.73 19.05
N PRO A 184 -7.27 7.16 19.24
CA PRO A 184 -8.22 7.57 20.28
C PRO A 184 -7.89 6.97 21.67
N THR A 185 -6.79 6.24 21.79
CA THR A 185 -6.38 5.51 23.00
C THR A 185 -6.04 6.48 24.12
N VAL A 186 -6.65 6.29 25.30
CA VAL A 186 -6.51 7.20 26.47
C VAL A 186 -5.09 7.19 27.06
N ALA A 187 -4.27 6.17 26.74
CA ALA A 187 -2.88 6.07 27.18
C ALA A 187 -2.01 5.21 26.23
N PRO A 188 -1.34 5.80 25.22
CA PRO A 188 -0.47 5.04 24.33
C PRO A 188 0.80 4.56 25.06
N ARG A 189 1.22 3.33 24.75
CA ARG A 189 2.39 2.64 25.31
C ARG A 189 3.30 2.14 24.18
N VAL A 190 4.55 2.59 24.19
CA VAL A 190 5.56 2.17 23.22
C VAL A 190 6.57 1.26 23.89
N HIS A 191 6.81 0.07 23.32
CA HIS A 191 7.80 -0.88 23.80
C HIS A 191 8.94 -1.03 22.79
N LEU A 192 10.14 -0.66 23.23
CA LEU A 192 11.38 -0.76 22.49
C LEU A 192 12.31 -1.77 23.15
N GLU A 193 12.99 -2.57 22.36
CA GLU A 193 13.95 -3.56 22.82
C GLU A 193 15.27 -3.39 22.03
N VAL A 194 16.40 -3.77 22.62
CA VAL A 194 17.70 -3.84 21.93
C VAL A 194 18.38 -5.12 22.36
N VAL A 195 18.99 -5.83 21.41
CA VAL A 195 19.70 -7.10 21.66
C VAL A 195 21.17 -6.87 21.35
N HIS A 196 22.04 -7.12 22.34
CA HIS A 196 23.47 -7.16 22.10
C HIS A 196 23.89 -8.62 21.88
N THR A 197 24.31 -8.94 20.65
CA THR A 197 24.95 -10.21 20.30
C THR A 197 26.45 -10.11 20.59
N LEU A 198 26.89 -10.75 21.66
CA LEU A 198 28.31 -10.99 21.94
C LEU A 198 28.67 -12.41 21.52
N SER A 199 29.78 -12.56 20.80
CA SER A 199 30.28 -13.82 20.26
C SER A 199 30.32 -14.92 21.32
N GLY A 200 29.37 -15.86 21.27
CA GLY A 200 29.51 -17.18 21.87
C GLY A 200 28.68 -17.54 23.11
N LYS A 201 27.99 -16.65 23.84
CA LYS A 201 26.97 -17.03 24.86
C LYS A 201 26.18 -15.85 25.48
N LYS A 202 24.88 -16.12 25.70
CA LYS A 202 23.78 -15.33 26.32
C LYS A 202 23.50 -13.92 25.72
N GLN A 203 22.35 -13.82 25.06
CA GLN A 203 21.70 -12.58 24.64
C GLN A 203 21.50 -11.68 25.87
N SER A 204 22.20 -10.54 25.95
CA SER A 204 21.93 -9.52 26.95
C SER A 204 21.25 -8.35 26.25
N GLY A 205 19.93 -8.28 26.38
CA GLY A 205 19.15 -7.16 25.85
C GLY A 205 18.90 -6.07 26.88
N LYS A 206 18.37 -4.94 26.42
CA LYS A 206 17.69 -3.95 27.26
C LYS A 206 16.31 -3.68 26.69
N PHE A 207 15.35 -3.40 27.56
CA PHE A 207 14.04 -2.89 27.14
C PHE A 207 13.88 -1.43 27.59
N TRP A 208 13.03 -0.71 26.88
CA TRP A 208 12.57 0.62 27.21
C TRP A 208 11.07 0.71 26.87
N ILE A 209 10.28 1.16 27.82
CA ILE A 209 8.83 1.29 27.72
C ILE A 209 8.48 2.71 28.12
N GLY A 210 7.69 3.38 27.29
CA GLY A 210 7.08 4.67 27.62
C GLY A 210 5.57 4.57 27.52
N GLU A 211 4.86 4.99 28.55
CA GLU A 211 3.40 5.01 28.61
C GLU A 211 2.94 6.44 28.91
N ALA A 212 2.29 7.07 27.92
CA ALA A 212 1.74 8.41 28.09
C ALA A 212 0.36 8.30 28.74
N ARG A 213 0.17 9.02 29.85
CA ARG A 213 -1.10 9.11 30.58
C ARG A 213 -1.53 10.58 30.64
N PRO A 214 -2.80 10.86 31.01
CA PRO A 214 -3.24 12.23 31.27
C PRO A 214 -2.43 12.95 32.36
N GLU A 215 -1.97 12.20 33.36
CA GLU A 215 -1.21 12.72 34.51
C GLU A 215 0.26 13.01 34.18
N GLY A 216 0.79 12.45 33.08
CA GLY A 216 2.20 12.55 32.72
C GLY A 216 2.72 11.36 31.91
N LEU A 217 4.03 11.22 31.83
CA LEU A 217 4.73 10.15 31.11
C LEU A 217 5.38 9.19 32.10
N MET A 218 5.01 7.91 32.04
CA MET A 218 5.69 6.84 32.78
C MET A 218 6.73 6.19 31.89
N LEU A 219 7.96 6.11 32.37
CA LEU A 219 9.08 5.46 31.72
C LEU A 219 9.53 4.24 32.53
N HIS A 220 9.80 3.15 31.85
CA HIS A 220 10.30 1.92 32.45
C HIS A 220 11.38 1.29 31.57
N TRP A 221 12.57 1.03 32.12
CA TRP A 221 13.67 0.43 31.35
C TRP A 221 14.51 -0.50 32.21
N GLY A 222 15.18 -1.47 31.59
CA GLY A 222 15.97 -2.44 32.33
C GLY A 222 16.54 -3.54 31.45
N LYS A 223 17.08 -4.57 32.10
CA LYS A 223 17.41 -5.83 31.44
C LYS A 223 16.18 -6.74 31.47
N PRO A 224 15.97 -7.59 30.46
CA PRO A 224 14.99 -8.66 30.52
C PRO A 224 15.12 -9.44 31.85
N ASP A 225 14.00 -9.85 32.43
CA ASP A 225 13.92 -10.60 33.69
C ASP A 225 14.44 -9.87 34.95
N THR A 226 14.54 -8.54 34.90
CA THR A 226 14.83 -7.70 36.07
C THR A 226 13.69 -6.73 36.34
N ALA A 227 13.53 -6.30 37.59
CA ALA A 227 12.53 -5.29 37.98
C ALA A 227 12.72 -3.92 37.31
N GLY A 228 13.88 -3.70 36.65
CA GLY A 228 14.19 -2.47 35.93
C GLY A 228 14.21 -1.22 36.80
N GLN A 229 14.18 -0.06 36.15
CA GLN A 229 14.00 1.25 36.76
C GLN A 229 12.72 1.86 36.22
N GLN A 230 12.05 2.65 37.05
CA GLN A 230 10.85 3.39 36.68
C GLN A 230 11.06 4.87 37.00
N HIS A 231 10.55 5.73 36.13
CA HIS A 231 10.56 7.16 36.31
C HIS A 231 9.27 7.77 35.78
N VAL A 232 8.66 8.67 36.55
CA VAL A 232 7.42 9.34 36.20
C VAL A 232 7.71 10.82 36.01
N ILE A 233 7.27 11.36 34.88
CA ILE A 233 7.37 12.77 34.53
C ILE A 233 5.96 13.34 34.55
N SER A 234 5.69 14.32 35.40
CA SER A 234 4.38 15.01 35.44
C SER A 234 4.07 15.72 34.11
N ALA A 235 2.79 15.85 33.77
CA ALA A 235 2.36 16.49 32.52
C ALA A 235 2.95 17.90 32.30
N GLU A 236 3.12 18.69 33.37
CA GLU A 236 3.73 20.03 33.33
C GLU A 236 5.20 20.06 32.88
N ASN A 237 5.91 18.94 33.05
CA ASN A 237 7.31 18.79 32.68
C ASN A 237 7.49 18.06 31.34
N CYS A 238 6.41 17.74 30.63
CA CYS A 238 6.43 17.14 29.31
C CYS A 238 6.53 18.21 28.22
N ALA A 239 7.21 17.94 27.10
CA ALA A 239 7.28 18.88 25.98
C ALA A 239 5.89 19.36 25.55
N GLY A 240 5.66 20.67 25.65
CA GLY A 240 4.39 21.30 25.29
C GLY A 240 3.21 20.88 26.17
N ASN A 241 3.44 20.46 27.42
CA ASN A 241 2.42 19.93 28.34
C ASN A 241 1.66 18.71 27.78
N ASN A 242 2.29 17.96 26.87
CA ASN A 242 1.68 16.82 26.20
C ASN A 242 2.56 15.57 26.35
N SER A 243 2.07 14.62 27.13
CA SER A 243 2.77 13.36 27.42
C SER A 243 2.99 12.49 26.17
N VAL A 244 2.10 12.58 25.17
CA VAL A 244 2.22 11.85 23.89
C VAL A 244 3.33 12.44 23.02
N LEU A 245 3.45 13.78 22.96
CA LEU A 245 4.54 14.43 22.24
C LEU A 245 5.91 14.14 22.86
N GLU A 246 5.99 14.16 24.20
CA GLU A 246 7.21 13.79 24.92
C GLU A 246 7.57 12.30 24.69
N LEU A 247 6.56 11.42 24.68
CA LEU A 247 6.73 9.99 24.36
C LEU A 247 7.27 9.80 22.94
N GLU A 248 6.69 10.45 21.94
CA GLU A 248 7.13 10.39 20.54
C GLU A 248 8.62 10.80 20.42
N ALA A 249 9.00 11.91 21.05
CA ALA A 249 10.36 12.44 20.99
C ALA A 249 11.39 11.49 21.63
N ARG A 250 11.08 10.93 22.81
CA ARG A 250 11.99 10.01 23.52
C ARG A 250 12.11 8.66 22.83
N ALA A 251 10.99 8.11 22.38
CA ALA A 251 10.98 6.85 21.65
C ALA A 251 11.74 7.00 20.32
N ALA A 252 11.59 8.14 19.62
CA ALA A 252 12.34 8.42 18.41
C ALA A 252 13.86 8.44 18.65
N LYS A 253 14.30 9.06 19.74
CA LYS A 253 15.72 9.04 20.13
C LYS A 253 16.21 7.61 20.40
N LYS A 254 15.42 6.78 21.08
CA LYS A 254 15.80 5.37 21.34
C LYS A 254 15.90 4.54 20.07
N LEU A 255 14.99 4.74 19.11
CA LEU A 255 15.08 4.11 17.78
C LEU A 255 16.37 4.53 17.05
N THR A 256 16.81 5.79 17.18
CA THR A 256 18.11 6.21 16.61
C THR A 256 19.33 5.62 17.33
N GLU A 257 19.18 5.21 18.60
CA GLU A 257 20.22 4.53 19.39
C GLU A 257 20.31 3.01 19.11
N GLY A 258 19.57 2.50 18.11
CA GLY A 258 19.61 1.09 17.71
C GLY A 258 18.59 0.19 18.41
N TYR A 259 17.61 0.77 19.12
CA TYR A 259 16.46 0.01 19.60
C TYR A 259 15.51 -0.32 18.44
N PHE A 260 14.81 -1.44 18.58
CA PHE A 260 13.75 -1.88 17.70
C PHE A 260 12.39 -1.77 18.38
N LEU A 261 11.37 -1.39 17.62
CA LEU A 261 10.00 -1.28 18.08
C LEU A 261 9.34 -2.65 18.07
N ASN A 262 8.83 -3.08 19.23
CA ASN A 262 8.03 -4.28 19.35
C ASN A 262 6.55 -3.92 19.17
N THR A 263 6.00 -4.19 17.98
CA THR A 263 4.63 -3.81 17.62
C THR A 263 3.57 -4.57 18.41
N THR A 264 3.86 -5.83 18.79
CA THR A 264 2.91 -6.69 19.54
C THR A 264 2.78 -6.30 21.00
N LYS A 265 3.86 -5.79 21.62
CA LYS A 265 3.87 -5.32 23.02
C LYS A 265 3.59 -3.83 23.16
N SER A 266 3.54 -3.08 22.06
CA SER A 266 3.17 -1.66 22.03
C SER A 266 1.66 -1.53 21.83
N SER A 267 1.03 -0.56 22.49
CA SER A 267 -0.35 -0.16 22.25
C SER A 267 -0.39 1.29 21.83
N PHE A 268 -0.82 1.56 20.60
CA PHE A 268 -0.91 2.92 20.10
C PHE A 268 -2.28 3.53 20.37
#